data_AF-A0A2W2EN38-F1
#
_entry.id   AF-A0A2W2EN38-F1
#
_cell.length_a   1.000
_cell.length_b   1.000
_cell.length_c   1.000
_cell.angle_alpha   90.00
_cell.angle_beta   90.00
_cell.angle_gamma   90.00
#
_symmetry.space_group_name_H-M   'P 1'
#
loop_
_entity.id
_entity.type
_entity.pdbx_description
1 polymer ?
#
loop_
_entity_poly.entity_id
_entity_poly.type
_entity_poly.pdbx_seq_one_letter_code
_entity_poly.pdbx_strand_id
1 'polypeptide(L)'
;MSSWATTRRRHRAETIESQFARFAAWCRSTASCALHGRDVGGVWRGLVAAEDRSAIPAKGLRVAYSGFDIKVAAVPDVISPGAAPDLPNWQRVARAIAQAEAGDAAGFAVHVRETAKSLKVPSFRGMNVTHCADGLGFTGYEEYRKAKELGERLSPNFAGNELWHPLGCVGWRHPSRTPRARCRRTGCRPSRARERGATTPTSRPSWTASRARP
;
A
#
# COMPACT_ATOMS: atom_id res chain seq x y z
N MET A 1 20.37 -0.75 -8.92
CA MET A 1 19.46 -0.09 -7.96
C MET A 1 20.24 0.83 -7.05
N SER A 2 19.89 2.12 -7.00
CA SER A 2 20.41 3.01 -5.95
C SER A 2 19.93 2.50 -4.58
N SER A 3 20.85 2.39 -3.60
CA SER A 3 20.60 1.90 -2.23
C SER A 3 19.28 2.40 -1.61
N TRP A 4 18.93 3.67 -1.87
CA TRP A 4 17.71 4.33 -1.40
C TRP A 4 16.39 3.70 -1.87
N ALA A 5 16.30 3.23 -3.12
CA ALA A 5 15.06 2.65 -3.66
C ALA A 5 14.76 1.31 -2.97
N THR A 6 15.80 0.50 -2.74
CA THR A 6 15.74 -0.74 -1.97
C THR A 6 15.27 -0.48 -0.54
N THR A 7 15.89 0.49 0.14
CA THR A 7 15.57 0.86 1.52
C THR A 7 14.14 1.34 1.66
N ARG A 8 13.66 2.18 0.74
CA ARG A 8 12.26 2.64 0.73
C ARG A 8 11.28 1.46 0.57
N ARG A 9 11.53 0.54 -0.37
CA ARG A 9 10.68 -0.64 -0.59
C ARG A 9 10.63 -1.54 0.63
N ARG A 10 11.79 -1.83 1.22
CA ARG A 10 11.93 -2.59 2.47
C ARG A 10 11.07 -2.00 3.58
N HIS A 11 11.24 -0.71 3.87
CA HIS A 11 10.49 -0.05 4.92
C HIS A 11 8.98 -0.08 4.67
N ARG A 12 8.55 0.10 3.41
CA ARG A 12 7.13 0.05 3.09
C ARG A 12 6.54 -1.35 3.30
N ALA A 13 7.24 -2.39 2.88
CA ALA A 13 6.82 -3.78 3.10
C ALA A 13 6.73 -4.11 4.59
N GLU A 14 7.79 -3.82 5.35
CA GLU A 14 7.82 -4.01 6.82
C GLU A 14 6.70 -3.23 7.52
N THR A 15 6.42 -2.00 7.07
CA THR A 15 5.35 -1.18 7.66
C THR A 15 3.98 -1.79 7.39
N ILE A 16 3.66 -2.14 6.14
CA ILE A 16 2.36 -2.73 5.80
C ILE A 16 2.14 -4.01 6.59
N GLU A 17 3.13 -4.90 6.62
CA GLU A 17 3.05 -6.17 7.34
C GLU A 17 2.85 -5.97 8.85
N SER A 18 3.61 -5.06 9.45
CA SER A 18 3.48 -4.73 10.88
C SER A 18 2.09 -4.15 11.19
N GLN A 19 1.55 -3.28 10.32
CA GLN A 19 0.21 -2.73 10.51
C GLN A 19 -0.87 -3.79 10.36
N PHE A 20 -0.71 -4.74 9.43
CA PHE A 20 -1.63 -5.87 9.29
C PHE A 20 -1.61 -6.77 10.53
N ALA A 21 -0.43 -7.07 11.08
CA ALA A 21 -0.33 -7.83 12.32
C ALA A 21 -1.03 -7.13 13.50
N ARG A 22 -0.91 -5.79 13.59
CA ARG A 22 -1.64 -4.98 14.59
C ARG A 22 -3.16 -5.04 14.38
N PHE A 23 -3.62 -4.92 13.13
CA PHE A 23 -5.02 -5.06 12.77
C PHE A 23 -5.58 -6.44 13.18
N ALA A 24 -4.86 -7.51 12.85
CA ALA A 24 -5.25 -8.88 13.22
C ALA A 24 -5.30 -9.08 14.75
N ALA A 25 -4.31 -8.54 15.48
CA ALA A 25 -4.30 -8.58 16.94
C ALA A 25 -5.48 -7.80 17.55
N TRP A 26 -5.79 -6.62 17.02
CA TRP A 26 -6.93 -5.82 17.45
C TRP A 26 -8.26 -6.55 17.21
N CYS A 27 -8.44 -7.18 16.05
CA CYS A 27 -9.65 -7.98 15.80
C CYS A 27 -9.78 -9.15 16.76
N ARG A 28 -8.67 -9.80 17.14
CA ARG A 28 -8.68 -10.88 18.13
C ARG A 28 -9.19 -10.41 19.49
N SER A 29 -8.83 -9.21 19.93
CA SER A 29 -9.17 -8.69 21.26
C SER A 29 -10.44 -7.82 21.31
N THR A 30 -11.04 -7.49 20.16
CA THR A 30 -12.11 -6.48 20.08
C THR A 30 -13.39 -7.09 19.53
N ALA A 31 -14.42 -7.17 20.38
CA ALA A 31 -15.70 -7.78 20.04
C ALA A 31 -16.43 -7.10 18.86
N SER A 32 -16.19 -5.81 18.64
CA SER A 32 -16.79 -5.06 17.53
C SER A 32 -16.12 -5.28 16.17
N CYS A 33 -14.99 -6.00 16.10
CA CYS A 33 -14.41 -6.37 14.81
C CYS A 33 -15.25 -7.46 14.13
N ALA A 34 -15.58 -7.29 12.86
CA ALA A 34 -16.34 -8.27 12.08
C ALA A 34 -15.63 -9.65 11.92
N LEU A 35 -14.33 -9.70 12.19
CA LEU A 35 -13.50 -10.91 12.19
C LEU A 35 -13.11 -11.35 13.62
N HIS A 36 -13.86 -10.90 14.63
CA HIS A 36 -13.55 -11.19 16.03
C HIS A 36 -13.41 -12.69 16.29
N GLY A 37 -12.39 -13.06 17.08
CA GLY A 37 -12.10 -14.46 17.43
C GLY A 37 -11.57 -15.34 16.28
N ARG A 38 -11.42 -14.81 15.05
CA ARG A 38 -10.95 -15.59 13.89
C ARG A 38 -9.43 -15.45 13.65
N ASP A 39 -8.85 -16.41 12.93
CA ASP A 39 -7.52 -16.24 12.33
C ASP A 39 -7.59 -15.29 11.13
N VAL A 40 -7.53 -13.99 11.41
CA VAL A 40 -7.55 -12.92 10.39
C VAL A 40 -6.46 -13.12 9.33
N GLY A 41 -5.29 -13.62 9.69
CA GLY A 41 -4.20 -13.85 8.75
C GLY A 41 -4.50 -15.01 7.79
N GLY A 42 -5.01 -16.12 8.31
CA GLY A 42 -5.46 -17.26 7.50
C GLY A 42 -6.61 -16.88 6.56
N VAL A 43 -7.61 -16.19 7.10
CA VAL A 43 -8.75 -15.64 6.34
C VAL A 43 -8.28 -14.77 5.18
N TRP A 44 -7.43 -13.79 5.47
CA TRP A 44 -6.92 -12.87 4.47
C TRP A 44 -6.14 -13.57 3.35
N ARG A 45 -5.23 -14.48 3.69
CA ARG A 45 -4.45 -15.23 2.68
C ARG A 45 -5.33 -16.15 1.85
N GLY A 46 -6.32 -16.81 2.48
CA GLY A 46 -7.30 -17.64 1.79
C GLY A 46 -8.10 -16.84 0.76
N LEU A 47 -8.65 -15.70 1.18
CA LEU A 47 -9.36 -14.77 0.30
C LEU A 47 -8.47 -14.33 -0.86
N VAL A 48 -7.30 -13.74 -0.60
CA VAL A 48 -6.41 -13.24 -1.66
C VAL A 48 -6.04 -14.35 -2.65
N ALA A 49 -5.74 -15.56 -2.19
CA ALA A 49 -5.34 -16.67 -3.07
C ALA A 49 -6.50 -17.27 -3.89
N ALA A 50 -7.73 -17.19 -3.39
CA ALA A 50 -8.93 -17.57 -4.16
C ALA A 50 -9.21 -16.53 -5.25
N GLU A 51 -9.19 -15.25 -4.88
CA GLU A 51 -9.57 -14.16 -5.78
C GLU A 51 -8.49 -13.82 -6.82
N ASP A 52 -7.22 -14.17 -6.56
CA ASP A 52 -6.18 -14.13 -7.60
C ASP A 52 -6.44 -15.13 -8.74
N ARG A 53 -7.21 -16.20 -8.50
CA ARG A 53 -7.59 -17.20 -9.52
C ARG A 53 -8.90 -16.89 -10.21
N SER A 54 -9.88 -16.38 -9.45
CA SER A 54 -11.20 -16.03 -9.97
C SER A 54 -11.68 -14.80 -9.25
N ALA A 55 -11.72 -13.65 -9.91
CA ALA A 55 -12.09 -12.39 -9.27
C ALA A 55 -13.53 -12.38 -8.75
N ILE A 56 -13.71 -11.92 -7.52
CA ILE A 56 -14.99 -11.74 -6.84
C ILE A 56 -15.77 -10.55 -7.39
N PRO A 57 -17.05 -10.71 -7.76
CA PRO A 57 -17.89 -9.57 -8.13
C PRO A 57 -18.18 -8.66 -6.94
N ALA A 58 -18.25 -7.36 -7.18
CA ALA A 58 -18.85 -6.43 -6.23
C ALA A 58 -20.35 -6.33 -6.53
N LYS A 59 -21.20 -6.95 -5.72
CA LYS A 59 -22.64 -7.04 -6.00
C LYS A 59 -23.27 -5.64 -6.07
N GLY A 60 -24.16 -5.46 -7.04
CA GLY A 60 -24.77 -4.16 -7.34
C GLY A 60 -23.82 -3.18 -8.06
N LEU A 61 -22.58 -3.55 -8.31
CA LEU A 61 -21.60 -2.77 -9.07
C LEU A 61 -21.10 -3.59 -10.26
N ARG A 62 -20.89 -2.95 -11.41
CA ARG A 62 -20.38 -3.62 -12.62
C ARG A 62 -18.85 -3.75 -12.59
N VAL A 63 -18.30 -4.31 -11.51
CA VAL A 63 -16.86 -4.49 -11.30
C VAL A 63 -16.57 -5.76 -10.51
N ALA A 64 -15.39 -6.36 -10.72
CA ALA A 64 -14.88 -7.49 -9.95
C ALA A 64 -13.46 -7.19 -9.44
N TYR A 65 -13.09 -7.84 -8.33
CA TYR A 65 -11.85 -7.62 -7.59
C TYR A 65 -11.05 -8.92 -7.54
N SER A 66 -9.81 -8.88 -8.02
CA SER A 66 -8.83 -9.95 -7.80
C SER A 66 -8.21 -9.87 -6.40
N GLY A 67 -7.44 -10.88 -6.01
CA GLY A 67 -6.65 -10.83 -4.77
C GLY A 67 -5.68 -9.65 -4.74
N PHE A 68 -5.08 -9.31 -5.88
CA PHE A 68 -4.30 -8.10 -6.06
C PHE A 68 -5.13 -6.82 -5.82
N ASP A 69 -6.33 -6.72 -6.38
CA ASP A 69 -7.19 -5.55 -6.18
C ASP A 69 -7.57 -5.37 -4.70
N ILE A 70 -7.88 -6.48 -4.01
CA ILE A 70 -8.22 -6.49 -2.59
C ILE A 70 -7.04 -6.03 -1.74
N LYS A 71 -5.81 -6.52 -2.02
CA LYS A 71 -4.59 -6.04 -1.35
C LYS A 71 -4.44 -4.52 -1.48
N VAL A 72 -4.53 -3.99 -2.70
CA VAL A 72 -4.35 -2.55 -2.95
C VAL A 72 -5.45 -1.73 -2.30
N ALA A 73 -6.69 -2.21 -2.32
CA ALA A 73 -7.84 -1.53 -1.71
C ALA A 73 -7.77 -1.50 -0.18
N ALA A 74 -7.22 -2.55 0.44
CA ALA A 74 -7.14 -2.67 1.89
C ALA A 74 -6.02 -1.82 2.51
N VAL A 75 -4.89 -1.62 1.81
CA VAL A 75 -3.70 -0.97 2.39
C VAL A 75 -3.98 0.39 3.06
N PRO A 76 -4.73 1.34 2.45
CA PRO A 76 -4.99 2.64 3.08
C PRO A 76 -5.61 2.50 4.48
N ASP A 77 -6.58 1.61 4.63
CA ASP A 77 -7.29 1.37 5.88
C ASP A 77 -6.44 0.58 6.90
N VAL A 78 -5.65 -0.37 6.42
CA VAL A 78 -4.75 -1.16 7.27
C VAL A 78 -3.68 -0.28 7.89
N ILE A 79 -3.03 0.59 7.11
CA ILE A 79 -1.91 1.42 7.60
C ILE A 79 -2.36 2.68 8.34
N SER A 80 -3.61 3.10 8.17
CA SER A 80 -4.20 4.27 8.81
C SER A 80 -5.47 3.84 9.56
N PRO A 81 -5.38 3.31 10.79
CA PRO A 81 -6.54 2.74 11.50
C PRO A 81 -7.69 3.73 11.79
N GLY A 82 -7.41 5.03 11.77
CA GLY A 82 -8.31 6.06 12.28
C GLY A 82 -8.11 6.32 13.78
N ALA A 83 -8.92 7.21 14.35
CA ALA A 83 -8.80 7.61 15.75
C ALA A 83 -9.30 6.51 16.70
N ALA A 84 -8.58 6.32 17.81
CA ALA A 84 -9.03 5.49 18.92
C ALA A 84 -10.17 6.20 19.69
N PRO A 85 -11.06 5.44 20.38
CA PRO A 85 -11.04 3.98 20.53
C PRO A 85 -11.64 3.21 19.34
N ASP A 86 -12.38 3.88 18.46
CA ASP A 86 -13.25 3.21 17.49
C ASP A 86 -12.52 2.58 16.30
N LEU A 87 -11.36 3.13 15.92
CA LEU A 87 -10.53 2.66 14.79
C LEU A 87 -11.37 2.38 13.52
N PRO A 88 -12.09 3.39 13.00
CA PRO A 88 -13.14 3.21 11.99
C PRO A 88 -12.63 2.58 10.68
N ASN A 89 -11.36 2.76 10.34
CA ASN A 89 -10.80 2.20 9.12
C ASN A 89 -10.52 0.71 9.29
N TRP A 90 -10.04 0.29 10.46
CA TRP A 90 -9.92 -1.13 10.80
C TRP A 90 -11.27 -1.84 10.87
N GLN A 91 -12.29 -1.19 11.42
CA GLN A 91 -13.65 -1.74 11.37
C GLN A 91 -14.15 -1.92 9.92
N ARG A 92 -13.93 -0.92 9.06
CA ARG A 92 -14.36 -0.96 7.66
C ARG A 92 -13.65 -2.07 6.88
N VAL A 93 -12.33 -2.20 6.99
CA VAL A 93 -11.59 -3.26 6.29
C VAL A 93 -11.97 -4.65 6.83
N ALA A 94 -12.21 -4.81 8.14
CA ALA A 94 -12.71 -6.07 8.69
C ALA A 94 -14.07 -6.47 8.10
N ARG A 95 -15.00 -5.52 7.99
CA ARG A 95 -16.30 -5.76 7.34
C ARG A 95 -16.15 -6.09 5.86
N ALA A 96 -15.28 -5.38 5.14
CA ALA A 96 -15.04 -5.64 3.73
C ALA A 96 -14.43 -7.03 3.48
N ILE A 97 -13.52 -7.50 4.34
CA ILE A 97 -12.97 -8.86 4.29
C ILE A 97 -14.07 -9.90 4.53
N ALA A 98 -14.87 -9.73 5.59
CA ALA A 98 -15.96 -10.65 5.90
C ALA A 98 -17.02 -10.71 4.77
N GLN A 99 -17.34 -9.58 4.17
CA GLN A 99 -18.25 -9.50 3.02
C GLN A 99 -17.66 -10.18 1.78
N ALA A 100 -16.35 -10.01 1.54
CA ALA A 100 -15.67 -10.64 0.42
C ALA A 100 -15.58 -12.17 0.58
N GLU A 101 -15.35 -12.70 1.79
CA GLU A 101 -15.46 -14.15 2.05
C GLU A 101 -16.86 -14.69 1.73
N ALA A 102 -17.90 -13.86 1.86
CA ALA A 102 -19.28 -14.19 1.48
C ALA A 102 -19.59 -14.00 -0.03
N GLY A 103 -18.56 -13.80 -0.86
CA GLY A 103 -18.72 -13.68 -2.31
C GLY A 103 -19.17 -12.30 -2.80
N ASP A 104 -18.96 -11.24 -2.01
CA ASP A 104 -19.22 -9.87 -2.43
C ASP A 104 -18.10 -8.87 -2.10
N ALA A 105 -17.46 -8.30 -3.13
CA ALA A 105 -16.42 -7.28 -2.99
C ALA A 105 -16.92 -5.83 -2.88
N ALA A 106 -18.23 -5.60 -2.74
CA ALA A 106 -18.80 -4.25 -2.73
C ALA A 106 -18.24 -3.38 -1.60
N GLY A 107 -17.89 -3.95 -0.44
CA GLY A 107 -17.23 -3.21 0.64
C GLY A 107 -15.91 -2.54 0.21
N PHE A 108 -15.10 -3.22 -0.60
CA PHE A 108 -13.87 -2.64 -1.17
C PHE A 108 -14.20 -1.64 -2.29
N ALA A 109 -15.13 -1.99 -3.18
CA ALA A 109 -15.48 -1.15 -4.33
C ALA A 109 -16.08 0.21 -3.94
N VAL A 110 -16.97 0.24 -2.94
CA VAL A 110 -17.56 1.48 -2.42
C VAL A 110 -16.48 2.38 -1.83
N HIS A 111 -15.58 1.82 -1.01
CA HIS A 111 -14.49 2.59 -0.42
C HIS A 111 -13.55 3.18 -1.49
N VAL A 112 -13.18 2.40 -2.50
CA VAL A 112 -12.35 2.87 -3.61
C VAL A 112 -13.09 3.95 -4.42
N ARG A 113 -14.39 3.82 -4.62
CA ARG A 113 -15.21 4.85 -5.28
C ARG A 113 -15.23 6.15 -4.49
N GLU A 114 -15.38 6.10 -3.18
CA GLU A 114 -15.42 7.30 -2.34
C GLU A 114 -14.09 8.07 -2.37
N THR A 115 -12.98 7.34 -2.29
CA THR A 115 -11.62 7.89 -2.17
C THR A 115 -10.98 8.27 -3.51
N ALA A 116 -11.13 7.43 -4.53
CA ALA A 116 -10.47 7.58 -5.83
C ALA A 116 -11.43 7.98 -6.96
N LYS A 117 -12.74 8.10 -6.68
CA LYS A 117 -13.79 8.36 -7.69
C LYS A 117 -13.76 7.35 -8.84
N SER A 118 -13.36 6.11 -8.54
CA SER A 118 -13.22 4.98 -9.47
C SER A 118 -13.82 3.72 -8.83
N LEU A 119 -14.41 2.83 -9.62
CA LEU A 119 -14.92 1.54 -9.11
C LEU A 119 -13.83 0.48 -8.89
N LYS A 120 -12.59 0.77 -9.30
CA LYS A 120 -11.46 -0.15 -9.18
C LYS A 120 -10.22 0.57 -8.67
N VAL A 121 -9.38 -0.18 -7.94
CA VAL A 121 -8.16 0.38 -7.34
C VAL A 121 -7.35 1.12 -8.39
N PRO A 122 -6.89 2.33 -8.08
CA PRO A 122 -6.34 3.19 -9.10
C PRO A 122 -4.98 2.68 -9.59
N SER A 123 -4.89 2.42 -10.90
CA SER A 123 -3.70 2.79 -11.67
C SER A 123 -3.88 4.27 -12.00
N PHE A 124 -3.43 5.14 -11.09
CA PHE A 124 -3.59 6.57 -11.26
C PHE A 124 -2.84 7.01 -12.53
N ARG A 125 -3.54 7.14 -13.67
CA ARG A 125 -2.92 7.59 -14.93
C ARG A 125 -2.16 8.91 -14.72
N GLY A 126 -2.76 9.86 -13.99
CA GLY A 126 -2.10 11.12 -13.63
C GLY A 126 -0.87 10.94 -12.73
N MET A 127 -0.91 10.03 -11.76
CA MET A 127 0.23 9.74 -10.89
C MET A 127 1.38 9.11 -11.67
N ASN A 128 1.08 8.15 -12.56
CA ASN A 128 2.08 7.51 -13.39
C ASN A 128 2.72 8.51 -14.35
N VAL A 129 1.95 9.38 -15.03
CA VAL A 129 2.54 10.40 -15.92
C VAL A 129 3.61 11.23 -15.21
N THR A 130 3.33 11.71 -14.00
CA THR A 130 4.31 12.50 -13.23
C THR A 130 5.45 11.62 -12.70
N HIS A 131 5.14 10.50 -12.04
CA HIS A 131 6.15 9.69 -11.38
C HIS A 131 7.07 8.94 -12.34
N CYS A 132 6.59 8.52 -13.52
CA CYS A 132 7.45 7.96 -14.55
C CYS A 132 8.41 9.03 -15.09
N ALA A 133 7.94 10.27 -15.28
CA ALA A 133 8.80 11.41 -15.63
C ALA A 133 9.81 11.76 -14.51
N ASP A 134 9.48 11.47 -13.24
CA ASP A 134 10.40 11.55 -12.10
C ASP A 134 11.33 10.32 -11.95
N GLY A 135 11.31 9.39 -12.92
CA GLY A 135 12.19 8.23 -12.94
C GLY A 135 11.77 7.13 -11.95
N LEU A 136 10.47 6.97 -11.69
CA LEU A 136 9.93 5.73 -11.15
C LEU A 136 9.92 4.66 -12.25
N GLY A 137 10.33 3.43 -11.93
CA GLY A 137 10.32 2.31 -12.86
C GLY A 137 11.22 1.19 -12.39
N PHE A 138 11.36 0.18 -13.25
CA PHE A 138 12.41 -0.83 -13.18
C PHE A 138 13.32 -0.67 -14.39
N THR A 139 14.63 -0.75 -14.20
CA THR A 139 15.63 -0.69 -15.29
C THR A 139 15.76 -2.02 -16.03
N GLY A 140 15.17 -3.10 -15.51
CA GLY A 140 15.17 -4.42 -16.14
C GLY A 140 14.44 -5.48 -15.31
N TYR A 141 14.29 -6.66 -15.88
CA TYR A 141 13.54 -7.77 -15.26
C TYR A 141 14.18 -8.28 -13.96
N GLU A 142 15.51 -8.29 -13.88
CA GLU A 142 16.23 -8.69 -12.66
C GLU A 142 15.91 -7.77 -11.47
N GLU A 143 15.78 -6.47 -11.73
CA GLU A 143 15.39 -5.49 -10.70
C GLU A 143 13.98 -5.77 -10.18
N TYR A 144 13.06 -6.05 -11.09
CA TYR A 144 11.69 -6.44 -10.76
C TYR A 144 11.66 -7.71 -9.90
N ARG A 145 12.43 -8.76 -10.29
CA ARG A 145 12.51 -10.02 -9.53
C ARG A 145 13.01 -9.80 -8.10
N LYS A 146 14.11 -9.06 -7.93
CA LYS A 146 14.65 -8.71 -6.61
C LYS A 146 13.64 -7.95 -5.76
N ALA A 147 12.88 -7.02 -6.36
CA ALA A 147 11.83 -6.28 -5.67
C ALA A 147 10.64 -7.16 -5.27
N LYS A 148 10.27 -8.11 -6.13
CA LYS A 148 9.22 -9.11 -5.85
C LYS A 148 9.60 -10.02 -4.68
N GLU A 149 10.77 -10.64 -4.75
CA GLU A 149 11.29 -11.55 -3.71
C GLU A 149 11.42 -10.82 -2.36
N LEU A 150 11.85 -9.56 -2.37
CA LEU A 150 11.90 -8.73 -1.16
C LEU A 150 10.51 -8.54 -0.53
N GLY A 151 9.50 -8.24 -1.37
CA GLY A 151 8.12 -8.04 -0.92
C GLY A 151 7.51 -9.33 -0.37
N GLU A 152 7.70 -10.45 -1.06
CA GLU A 152 7.23 -11.78 -0.62
C GLU A 152 7.80 -12.18 0.74
N ARG A 153 9.08 -11.88 0.97
CA ARG A 153 9.75 -12.18 2.24
C ARG A 153 9.31 -11.26 3.39
N LEU A 154 9.16 -9.96 3.13
CA LEU A 154 8.96 -8.97 4.19
C LEU A 154 7.50 -8.63 4.46
N SER A 155 6.62 -8.84 3.50
CA SER A 155 5.18 -8.65 3.65
C SER A 155 4.41 -9.77 2.96
N PRO A 156 4.44 -10.99 3.51
CA PRO A 156 3.76 -12.13 2.91
C PRO A 156 2.26 -11.91 2.74
N ASN A 157 1.60 -11.12 3.60
CA ASN A 157 0.17 -10.81 3.47
C ASN A 157 -0.12 -9.78 2.36
N PHE A 158 0.87 -8.97 1.95
CA PHE A 158 0.73 -7.97 0.88
C PHE A 158 1.77 -8.12 -0.23
N ALA A 159 2.19 -9.36 -0.48
CA ALA A 159 3.16 -9.66 -1.52
C ALA A 159 2.69 -9.11 -2.88
N GLY A 160 3.59 -8.43 -3.58
CA GLY A 160 3.32 -7.80 -4.88
C GLY A 160 2.54 -6.48 -4.85
N ASN A 161 2.01 -6.05 -3.69
CA ASN A 161 1.16 -4.85 -3.58
C ASN A 161 1.83 -3.56 -4.08
N GLU A 162 3.16 -3.49 -4.03
CA GLU A 162 3.93 -2.29 -4.39
C GLU A 162 4.58 -2.37 -5.78
N LEU A 163 4.34 -3.45 -6.54
CA LEU A 163 5.01 -3.66 -7.82
C LEU A 163 4.29 -2.99 -8.99
N TRP A 164 2.96 -2.85 -8.92
CA TRP A 164 2.14 -2.33 -10.03
C TRP A 164 2.55 -0.92 -10.48
N HIS A 165 2.89 -0.05 -9.54
CA HIS A 165 3.17 1.36 -9.83
C HIS A 165 4.47 1.54 -10.63
N PRO A 166 5.63 1.01 -10.18
CA PRO A 166 6.83 1.02 -11.01
C PRO A 166 6.72 0.13 -12.26
N LEU A 167 5.96 -0.97 -12.23
CA LEU A 167 5.66 -1.75 -13.43
C LEU A 167 4.93 -0.91 -14.50
N GLY A 168 3.99 -0.06 -14.08
CA GLY A 168 3.26 0.85 -14.97
C GLY A 168 4.13 1.91 -15.65
N CYS A 169 5.37 2.09 -15.23
CA CYS A 169 6.34 2.99 -15.86
C CYS A 169 7.32 2.28 -16.80
N VAL A 170 7.30 0.94 -16.88
CA VAL A 170 8.13 0.19 -17.81
C VAL A 170 7.72 0.55 -19.25
N GLY A 171 8.68 0.94 -20.08
CA GLY A 171 8.44 1.40 -21.46
C GLY A 171 8.15 2.91 -21.59
N TRP A 172 8.24 3.68 -20.49
CA TRP A 172 8.17 5.15 -20.55
C TRP A 172 9.28 5.72 -21.45
N ARG A 173 8.90 6.45 -22.50
CA ARG A 173 9.82 6.85 -23.60
C ARG A 173 10.59 8.14 -23.31
N HIS A 174 10.08 8.99 -22.41
CA HIS A 174 10.73 10.26 -22.12
C HIS A 174 11.76 10.09 -21.00
N PRO A 175 12.99 10.60 -21.18
CA PRO A 175 13.98 10.61 -20.10
C PRO A 175 13.44 11.31 -18.86
N SER A 176 13.88 10.87 -17.68
CA SER A 176 13.52 11.55 -16.45
C SER A 176 14.10 12.96 -16.41
N ARG A 177 13.25 13.96 -16.11
CA ARG A 177 13.67 15.36 -15.98
C ARG A 177 14.18 15.70 -14.57
N THR A 178 13.98 14.79 -13.63
CA THR A 178 14.24 14.93 -12.19
C THR A 178 14.97 13.69 -11.68
N PRO A 179 16.17 13.38 -12.22
CA PRO A 179 16.91 12.20 -11.83
C PRO A 179 17.18 12.20 -10.32
N ARG A 180 17.05 11.03 -9.70
CA ARG A 180 17.21 10.84 -8.25
C ARG A 180 18.64 11.18 -7.83
N ALA A 181 18.84 12.39 -7.32
CA ALA A 181 20.12 12.86 -6.78
C ALA A 181 19.95 13.35 -5.33
N ARG A 182 21.06 13.42 -4.58
CA ARG A 182 21.06 14.15 -3.30
C ARG A 182 20.70 15.60 -3.59
N CYS A 183 19.81 16.17 -2.79
CA CYS A 183 19.53 17.60 -2.86
C CYS A 183 20.79 18.36 -2.43
N ARG A 184 21.55 18.87 -3.39
CA ARG A 184 22.60 19.86 -3.13
C ARG A 184 21.92 21.21 -3.00
N ARG A 185 21.64 21.64 -1.77
CA ARG A 185 21.00 22.93 -1.50
C ARG A 185 22.08 23.92 -1.05
N THR A 186 22.78 24.54 -1.99
CA THR A 186 23.58 25.74 -1.71
C THR A 186 22.66 26.96 -1.73
N GLY A 187 22.69 27.79 -0.67
CA GLY A 187 22.04 29.11 -0.66
C GLY A 187 20.55 29.19 -0.26
N CYS A 188 19.85 28.08 0.02
CA CYS A 188 18.50 28.17 0.56
C CYS A 188 18.51 28.30 2.10
N ARG A 189 17.94 29.39 2.64
CA ARG A 189 17.71 29.62 4.08
C ARG A 189 17.11 28.35 4.72
N PRO A 190 17.59 27.86 5.88
CA PRO A 190 17.06 26.65 6.49
C PRO A 190 15.56 26.84 6.77
N SER A 191 14.71 26.13 6.02
CA SER A 191 13.33 25.91 6.45
C SER A 191 13.41 24.83 7.51
N ARG A 192 12.98 25.10 8.74
CA ARG A 192 12.85 24.05 9.76
C ARG A 192 11.92 22.99 9.15
N ALA A 193 12.45 21.80 8.87
CA ALA A 193 11.60 20.65 8.61
C ALA A 193 10.83 20.42 9.91
N ARG A 194 9.57 20.86 9.96
CA ARG A 194 8.71 20.64 11.13
C ARG A 194 8.67 19.13 11.34
N GLU A 195 9.14 18.68 12.50
CA GLU A 195 9.03 17.28 12.89
C GLU A 195 7.56 16.90 12.81
N ARG A 196 7.22 16.00 11.89
CA ARG A 196 5.92 15.34 11.92
C ARG A 196 6.00 14.33 13.05
N GLY A 197 5.21 14.55 14.09
CA GLY A 197 5.16 13.69 15.27
C GLY A 197 4.93 12.22 14.91
N ALA A 198 5.28 11.35 15.87
CA ALA A 198 5.31 9.89 15.78
C ALA A 198 3.98 9.20 15.35
N THR A 199 2.91 9.98 15.13
CA THR A 199 1.57 9.52 14.75
C THR A 199 1.33 9.48 13.23
N THR A 200 2.27 9.93 12.39
CA THR A 200 2.14 9.77 10.93
C THR A 200 2.80 8.46 10.48
N PRO A 201 2.05 7.45 9.96
CA PRO A 201 2.58 6.11 9.69
C PRO A 201 3.66 6.04 8.60
N THR A 202 3.89 7.13 7.87
CA THR A 202 4.66 7.14 6.62
C THR A 202 6.04 7.77 6.70
N SER A 203 6.46 8.35 7.84
CA SER A 203 7.81 8.93 7.98
C SER A 203 8.46 8.63 9.33
N ARG A 204 9.49 7.79 9.33
CA ARG A 204 10.38 7.58 10.50
C ARG A 204 11.41 8.73 10.65
N PRO A 205 11.95 8.96 11.87
CA PRO A 205 12.99 9.97 12.15
C PRO A 205 14.27 9.85 11.30
N SER A 206 14.59 8.66 10.80
CA SER A 206 15.74 8.45 9.91
C SER A 206 15.60 9.14 8.55
N TRP A 207 14.38 9.41 8.09
CA TRP A 207 14.08 10.14 6.86
C TRP A 207 14.28 11.65 6.99
N THR A 208 14.05 12.22 8.18
CA THR A 208 14.32 13.63 8.45
C THR A 208 15.81 13.85 8.67
N ALA A 209 16.49 12.95 9.39
CA ALA A 209 17.93 13.03 9.63
C ALA A 209 18.78 13.00 8.35
N SER A 210 18.36 12.22 7.35
CA SER A 210 19.06 12.11 6.07
C SER A 210 18.84 13.30 5.12
N ARG A 211 17.79 14.10 5.34
CA ARG A 211 17.53 15.37 4.62
C ARG A 211 18.20 16.58 5.28
N ALA A 212 18.62 16.46 6.53
CA ALA A 212 19.19 17.54 7.32
C ALA A 212 20.72 17.62 7.26
N ARG A 213 21.40 16.64 6.64
CA ARG A 213 22.86 16.66 6.47
C ARG A 213 23.21 17.36 5.14
N PRO A 214 24.09 18.37 5.15
CA PRO A 214 24.56 19.05 3.94
C PRO A 214 25.28 18.10 2.97
#